data_AF-A0A800F686-F1
#
_entry.id   AF-A0A800F686-F1
#
_cell.length_a   1.000
_cell.length_b   1.000
_cell.length_c   1.000
_cell.angle_alpha   90.00
_cell.angle_beta   90.00
_cell.angle_gamma   90.00
#
_symmetry.space_group_name_H-M   'P 1'
#
loop_
_entity.id
_entity.type
_entity.pdbx_description
1 polymer ?
#
loop_
_entity_poly.entity_id
_entity_poly.type
_entity_poly.pdbx_seq_one_letter_code
_entity_poly.pdbx_strand_id
1 'polypeptide(L)'
;MIPKATIGAHMNGTSPPNGGSAARRLVSTSDSRPAPPTSRLYGRRRASHHAMIATVDRPACVGNRKSANAVIEVPPPSVRAWYQSTLRCKARSGKRSEEGARSLVFRCAASRAGYCCSMNPPRPRGSASLGAAVLLVGLTVLAAGAPTPPAQDAWQWGLPEGIPPPRIPVDNPMSPARVELGRHLFYDRRLSGNGRLSCAGCHEQSMAFADVLPRAVGSTAEVHPRGSMSLTNVAYLPVLTWANPTLRRLEQQALVPMFGEDPVELGLAGRGAELLARLRAVTRYQELFASAFPGASEPLTIENVTRSLAVFQRSLVSFDAPYDRYRNGDAEAMSPSALRGEALFNGDRFRCARCHVPPFFTSTTDHEGREVPDIRFFNNGLYNIGGDGRYPPSNAGIATHTRRASDRGLFRAPTLRNLSVTRPYMHDGSVDTLEDVLDHYAAGGRTIDSGPYRGVGREHPNKSDLVSGFEATLEERADLIEFLRALTDSTFLNDPSLSDPWLRSPGRE
;
A
#
# COMPACT_ATOMS: atom_id res chain seq x y z
N MET A 1 25.41 -59.20 12.31
CA MET A 1 25.28 -60.39 13.18
C MET A 1 24.57 -59.96 14.45
N ILE A 2 23.40 -60.55 14.72
CA ILE A 2 22.53 -60.48 15.93
C ILE A 2 23.12 -61.44 17.01
N PRO A 3 22.83 -61.41 18.34
CA PRO A 3 21.61 -60.98 19.10
C PRO A 3 21.86 -60.11 20.38
N LYS A 4 20.88 -59.42 21.01
CA LYS A 4 19.67 -59.83 21.82
C LYS A 4 20.04 -60.85 22.94
N ALA A 5 19.50 -60.94 24.16
CA ALA A 5 18.31 -60.50 24.90
C ALA A 5 18.54 -60.99 26.37
N THR A 6 18.26 -60.21 27.43
CA THR A 6 17.07 -60.24 28.34
C THR A 6 17.08 -61.30 29.48
N ILE A 7 16.51 -60.90 30.64
CA ILE A 7 15.69 -61.66 31.63
C ILE A 7 16.26 -61.89 33.05
N GLY A 8 15.52 -61.37 34.05
CA GLY A 8 15.24 -61.96 35.37
C GLY A 8 13.97 -61.26 35.92
N ALA A 9 12.77 -61.86 35.92
CA ALA A 9 12.17 -62.87 36.82
C ALA A 9 12.16 -62.41 38.31
N HIS A 10 11.05 -61.87 38.85
CA HIS A 10 9.81 -62.49 39.35
C HIS A 10 9.77 -62.83 40.87
N MET A 11 8.82 -62.16 41.55
CA MET A 11 7.80 -62.66 42.51
C MET A 11 8.02 -62.67 44.03
N ASN A 12 7.05 -62.02 44.71
CA ASN A 12 6.36 -62.31 46.00
C ASN A 12 5.93 -60.96 46.60
N GLY A 13 4.73 -60.68 47.09
CA GLY A 13 3.51 -61.43 47.34
C GLY A 13 2.63 -60.62 48.31
N THR A 14 1.31 -60.62 48.07
CA THR A 14 0.18 -60.52 49.02
C THR A 14 -0.17 -59.23 49.79
N SER A 15 -1.33 -58.66 49.38
CA SER A 15 -2.55 -58.35 50.18
C SER A 15 -2.84 -56.93 50.75
N PRO A 16 -4.15 -56.56 50.89
CA PRO A 16 -4.69 -55.17 50.88
C PRO A 16 -5.18 -54.72 52.30
N PRO A 17 -5.83 -53.55 52.59
CA PRO A 17 -7.15 -53.12 52.08
C PRO A 17 -7.49 -51.59 52.00
N ASN A 18 -8.60 -51.30 51.31
CA ASN A 18 -9.70 -50.33 51.56
C ASN A 18 -9.51 -48.84 51.94
N GLY A 19 -10.28 -48.00 51.22
CA GLY A 19 -10.95 -46.77 51.70
C GLY A 19 -10.29 -45.47 51.22
N GLY A 20 -10.90 -44.52 50.52
CA GLY A 20 -12.31 -44.22 50.27
C GLY A 20 -12.63 -42.78 50.71
N SER A 21 -12.94 -41.90 49.75
CA SER A 21 -13.49 -40.53 49.91
C SER A 21 -12.51 -39.45 50.41
N ALA A 22 -12.54 -38.17 50.01
CA ALA A 22 -13.64 -37.36 49.52
C ALA A 22 -13.15 -36.14 48.70
N ALA A 23 -14.00 -35.75 47.74
CA ALA A 23 -13.99 -34.46 47.08
C ALA A 23 -14.27 -33.31 48.07
N ARG A 24 -13.64 -32.14 47.86
CA ARG A 24 -14.07 -30.87 48.47
C ARG A 24 -14.52 -29.89 47.40
N ARG A 25 -15.83 -29.63 47.41
CA ARG A 25 -16.46 -28.39 46.94
C ARG A 25 -15.98 -27.22 47.80
N LEU A 26 -15.82 -26.06 47.17
CA LEU A 26 -15.90 -24.76 47.83
C LEU A 26 -16.98 -23.94 47.11
N VAL A 27 -17.91 -23.43 47.90
CA VAL A 27 -18.97 -22.47 47.54
C VAL A 27 -18.98 -21.39 48.61
N SER A 28 -19.41 -20.18 48.20
CA SER A 28 -19.84 -19.01 48.98
C SER A 28 -18.71 -18.00 49.24
N THR A 29 -18.87 -16.68 49.04
CA THR A 29 -20.02 -15.83 49.36
C THR A 29 -20.21 -14.64 48.40
N SER A 30 -21.46 -14.19 48.36
CA SER A 30 -21.97 -12.92 47.85
C SER A 30 -21.22 -11.67 48.32
N ASP A 31 -21.09 -10.68 47.44
CA ASP A 31 -21.27 -9.30 47.86
C ASP A 31 -21.84 -8.41 46.75
N SER A 32 -22.55 -7.38 47.17
CA SER A 32 -23.59 -6.68 46.43
C SER A 32 -23.26 -5.18 46.24
N ARG A 33 -23.91 -4.58 45.21
CA ARG A 33 -24.13 -3.14 44.93
C ARG A 33 -23.13 -2.47 43.95
N PRO A 34 -23.50 -1.31 43.34
CA PRO A 34 -24.80 -0.96 42.75
C PRO A 34 -24.65 -0.40 41.31
N ALA A 35 -25.73 -0.47 40.53
CA ALA A 35 -25.86 0.25 39.26
C ALA A 35 -26.07 1.76 39.46
N PRO A 36 -25.59 2.60 38.52
CA PRO A 36 -26.26 3.89 38.25
C PRO A 36 -26.36 4.15 36.73
N PRO A 37 -27.01 5.24 36.29
CA PRO A 37 -28.45 5.37 36.15
C PRO A 37 -28.88 5.47 34.68
N THR A 38 -30.14 5.16 34.43
CA THR A 38 -30.86 5.50 33.20
C THR A 38 -30.83 7.00 32.95
N SER A 39 -30.22 7.45 31.85
CA SER A 39 -30.41 8.80 31.32
C SER A 39 -31.19 8.73 30.01
N ARG A 40 -32.34 9.42 30.03
CA ARG A 40 -33.15 9.75 28.85
C ARG A 40 -32.27 10.48 27.84
N LEU A 41 -32.19 9.99 26.62
CA LEU A 41 -31.71 10.78 25.49
C LEU A 41 -32.84 11.06 24.51
N TYR A 42 -33.10 12.36 24.42
CA TYR A 42 -33.87 13.07 23.42
C TYR A 42 -33.72 12.47 22.01
N GLY A 43 -34.85 12.23 21.35
CA GLY A 43 -34.89 12.03 19.92
C GLY A 43 -34.39 13.28 19.18
N ARG A 44 -33.24 13.16 18.52
CA ARG A 44 -32.89 14.01 17.37
C ARG A 44 -32.88 13.14 16.13
N ARG A 45 -33.89 13.33 15.27
CA ARG A 45 -33.90 12.83 13.89
C ARG A 45 -32.67 13.40 13.18
N ARG A 46 -31.72 12.55 12.77
CA ARG A 46 -30.74 12.90 11.74
C ARG A 46 -31.27 12.40 10.41
N ALA A 47 -31.49 13.33 9.48
CA ALA A 47 -31.82 13.04 8.10
C ALA A 47 -30.57 12.52 7.38
N SER A 48 -30.63 11.26 6.96
CA SER A 48 -29.60 10.60 6.14
C SER A 48 -29.68 11.13 4.71
N HIS A 49 -28.78 12.05 4.32
CA HIS A 49 -28.61 12.40 2.90
C HIS A 49 -27.77 11.32 2.21
N HIS A 50 -28.45 10.48 1.41
CA HIS A 50 -27.82 9.58 0.46
C HIS A 50 -27.34 10.39 -0.75
N ALA A 51 -26.03 10.46 -0.98
CA ALA A 51 -25.48 10.90 -2.26
C ALA A 51 -25.23 9.65 -3.12
N MET A 52 -26.08 9.45 -4.14
CA MET A 52 -25.78 8.53 -5.23
C MET A 52 -24.71 9.15 -6.12
N ILE A 53 -23.56 8.50 -6.26
CA ILE A 53 -22.54 8.88 -7.25
C ILE A 53 -22.72 7.93 -8.45
N ALA A 54 -23.19 8.49 -9.56
CA ALA A 54 -23.26 7.81 -10.84
C ALA A 54 -21.85 7.69 -11.46
N THR A 55 -21.50 6.48 -11.88
CA THR A 55 -20.32 6.17 -12.69
C THR A 55 -20.46 6.75 -14.09
N VAL A 56 -19.47 7.51 -14.55
CA VAL A 56 -19.36 7.92 -15.96
C VAL A 56 -18.45 6.91 -16.66
N ASP A 57 -19.05 5.99 -17.40
CA ASP A 57 -18.34 5.19 -18.39
C ASP A 57 -17.90 6.09 -19.56
N ARG A 58 -16.68 5.87 -20.06
CA ARG A 58 -16.17 6.51 -21.27
C ARG A 58 -17.00 6.05 -22.48
N PRO A 59 -17.69 6.92 -23.23
CA PRO A 59 -18.25 6.53 -24.50
C PRO A 59 -17.13 6.52 -25.56
N ALA A 60 -16.99 5.39 -26.24
CA ALA A 60 -16.30 5.32 -27.51
C ALA A 60 -17.05 6.19 -28.54
N CYS A 61 -16.34 7.10 -29.21
CA CYS A 61 -16.91 7.90 -30.29
C CYS A 61 -16.92 7.06 -31.58
N VAL A 62 -18.07 6.44 -31.87
CA VAL A 62 -18.43 6.01 -33.23
C VAL A 62 -19.74 6.72 -33.60
N GLY A 63 -19.68 7.56 -34.64
CA GLY A 63 -20.82 7.89 -35.50
C GLY A 63 -21.96 8.76 -34.95
N ASN A 64 -21.94 10.04 -35.36
CA ASN A 64 -23.09 10.89 -35.71
C ASN A 64 -24.46 10.63 -35.04
N ARG A 65 -24.80 11.40 -33.98
CA ARG A 65 -26.09 12.11 -33.84
C ARG A 65 -26.10 13.07 -32.63
N LYS A 66 -27.01 14.04 -32.71
CA LYS A 66 -27.10 15.30 -31.95
C LYS A 66 -27.55 15.13 -30.49
N SER A 67 -26.97 15.98 -29.63
CA SER A 67 -27.46 16.54 -28.35
C SER A 67 -27.88 15.59 -27.21
N ALA A 68 -27.15 15.68 -26.08
CA ALA A 68 -27.65 15.35 -24.75
C ALA A 68 -27.43 16.56 -23.82
N ASN A 69 -28.49 17.03 -23.17
CA ASN A 69 -28.42 18.05 -22.11
C ASN A 69 -28.13 17.34 -20.78
N ALA A 70 -27.11 17.80 -20.04
CA ALA A 70 -26.85 17.39 -18.67
C ALA A 70 -27.13 18.55 -17.70
N VAL A 71 -27.98 18.32 -16.71
CA VAL A 71 -28.21 19.24 -15.58
C VAL A 71 -27.28 18.81 -14.45
N ILE A 72 -26.43 19.73 -13.96
CA ILE A 72 -25.48 19.47 -12.87
C ILE A 72 -25.83 20.42 -11.70
N GLU A 73 -26.02 19.88 -10.50
CA GLU A 73 -26.20 20.66 -9.28
C GLU A 73 -24.88 21.33 -8.84
N VAL A 74 -25.00 22.54 -8.28
CA VAL A 74 -23.86 23.43 -7.98
C VAL A 74 -23.07 22.94 -6.76
N PRO A 75 -21.73 22.76 -6.86
CA PRO A 75 -20.92 22.35 -5.72
C PRO A 75 -20.68 23.52 -4.72
N PRO A 76 -20.29 23.21 -3.46
CA PRO A 76 -20.10 24.21 -2.41
C PRO A 76 -19.03 25.27 -2.76
N PRO A 77 -19.07 26.46 -2.12
CA PRO A 77 -18.29 27.64 -2.52
C PRO A 77 -16.78 27.42 -2.64
N SER A 78 -16.21 26.50 -1.86
CA SER A 78 -14.78 26.14 -1.89
C SER A 78 -14.34 25.46 -3.19
N VAL A 79 -15.23 24.68 -3.83
CA VAL A 79 -14.97 23.99 -5.10
C VAL A 79 -15.07 24.95 -6.29
N ARG A 80 -15.91 25.99 -6.16
CA ARG A 80 -16.10 27.03 -7.18
C ARG A 80 -14.85 27.90 -7.38
N ALA A 81 -14.16 28.22 -6.30
CA ALA A 81 -12.92 29.00 -6.34
C ALA A 81 -11.78 28.24 -7.03
N TRP A 82 -11.73 26.92 -6.85
CA TRP A 82 -10.76 26.05 -7.52
C TRP A 82 -11.01 25.98 -9.04
N TYR A 83 -12.26 25.77 -9.47
CA TYR A 83 -12.59 25.69 -10.90
C TYR A 83 -12.32 26.98 -11.70
N GLN A 84 -12.47 28.15 -11.06
CA GLN A 84 -12.27 29.44 -11.72
C GLN A 84 -10.79 29.79 -11.95
N SER A 85 -9.88 29.29 -11.11
CA SER A 85 -8.44 29.55 -11.25
C SER A 85 -7.76 28.65 -12.28
N THR A 86 -8.28 27.43 -12.51
CA THR A 86 -7.60 26.42 -13.34
C THR A 86 -8.02 26.40 -14.81
N LEU A 87 -9.24 26.86 -15.17
CA LEU A 87 -9.80 26.66 -16.52
C LEU A 87 -10.09 27.95 -17.34
N ARG A 88 -9.71 29.15 -16.87
CA ARG A 88 -9.93 30.44 -17.56
C ARG A 88 -11.32 30.60 -18.23
N CYS A 89 -12.40 30.25 -17.53
CA CYS A 89 -13.77 30.49 -18.02
C CYS A 89 -14.47 31.58 -17.21
N LYS A 90 -14.95 32.64 -17.88
CA LYS A 90 -15.78 33.70 -17.26
C LYS A 90 -17.26 33.27 -17.26
N ALA A 91 -17.86 33.18 -16.08
CA ALA A 91 -19.30 32.99 -15.93
C ALA A 91 -20.05 34.34 -16.09
N ARG A 92 -21.20 34.33 -16.79
CA ARG A 92 -22.20 35.41 -16.73
C ARG A 92 -23.54 34.82 -16.28
N SER A 93 -24.26 35.54 -15.42
CA SER A 93 -25.52 35.10 -14.82
C SER A 93 -26.71 35.20 -15.79
N GLY A 94 -27.47 34.11 -15.96
CA GLY A 94 -28.77 34.07 -16.65
C GLY A 94 -29.97 34.31 -15.71
N LYS A 95 -31.12 34.70 -16.28
CA LYS A 95 -32.36 35.05 -15.56
C LYS A 95 -33.09 33.82 -14.96
N ARG A 96 -33.86 34.05 -13.88
CA ARG A 96 -34.67 33.07 -13.13
C ARG A 96 -35.82 32.50 -13.98
N SER A 97 -36.06 31.20 -13.86
CA SER A 97 -37.35 30.56 -14.19
C SER A 97 -38.18 30.32 -12.92
N GLU A 98 -39.48 30.07 -13.10
CA GLU A 98 -40.55 30.10 -12.09
C GLU A 98 -40.48 29.02 -10.98
N GLU A 99 -39.47 28.16 -10.95
CA GLU A 99 -39.25 27.15 -9.90
C GLU A 99 -37.95 27.35 -9.08
N GLY A 100 -37.55 28.61 -8.88
CA GLY A 100 -36.63 28.99 -7.79
C GLY A 100 -35.14 28.61 -7.89
N ALA A 101 -34.71 27.76 -8.83
CA ALA A 101 -33.30 27.39 -8.99
C ALA A 101 -32.55 28.27 -10.01
N ARG A 102 -31.33 28.73 -9.67
CA ARG A 102 -30.43 29.47 -10.57
C ARG A 102 -29.64 28.48 -11.44
N SER A 103 -29.92 28.41 -12.74
CA SER A 103 -29.11 27.64 -13.71
C SER A 103 -27.96 28.48 -14.30
N LEU A 104 -26.76 27.89 -14.39
CA LEU A 104 -25.62 28.42 -15.16
C LEU A 104 -25.43 27.56 -16.42
N VAL A 105 -25.44 28.19 -17.59
CA VAL A 105 -25.20 27.52 -18.88
C VAL A 105 -23.76 27.80 -19.32
N PHE A 106 -22.98 26.75 -19.59
CA PHE A 106 -21.65 26.86 -20.21
C PHE A 106 -21.75 26.49 -21.70
N ARG A 107 -21.25 27.38 -22.58
CA ARG A 107 -21.03 27.07 -24.00
C ARG A 107 -19.52 26.93 -24.24
N CYS A 108 -19.08 25.79 -24.77
CA CYS A 108 -17.76 25.68 -25.37
C CYS A 108 -17.74 26.46 -26.70
N ALA A 109 -16.75 27.34 -26.87
CA ALA A 109 -16.46 27.94 -28.17
C ALA A 109 -15.76 26.90 -29.05
N ALA A 110 -16.39 26.51 -30.14
CA ALA A 110 -15.77 25.72 -31.19
C ALA A 110 -14.84 26.60 -32.03
N SER A 111 -13.54 26.30 -32.06
CA SER A 111 -12.64 26.80 -33.11
C SER A 111 -12.48 25.72 -34.20
N ARG A 112 -12.89 26.08 -35.41
CA ARG A 112 -12.77 25.27 -36.63
C ARG A 112 -11.31 25.03 -37.02
N ALA A 113 -11.00 23.80 -37.41
CA ALA A 113 -10.05 23.36 -38.44
C ALA A 113 -9.25 22.13 -37.95
N GLY A 114 -9.65 20.95 -38.41
CA GLY A 114 -8.77 19.78 -38.44
C GLY A 114 -7.96 19.80 -39.73
N TYR A 115 -6.69 19.39 -39.67
CA TYR A 115 -5.96 18.64 -40.70
C TYR A 115 -4.65 18.13 -40.08
N CYS A 116 -4.29 16.91 -40.45
CA CYS A 116 -3.08 16.19 -40.06
C CYS A 116 -1.80 16.94 -40.44
N CYS A 117 -0.83 17.02 -39.53
CA CYS A 117 0.54 17.42 -39.85
C CYS A 117 1.47 16.20 -39.80
N SER A 118 1.86 15.74 -40.98
CA SER A 118 3.13 15.07 -41.26
C SER A 118 3.89 15.99 -42.22
N MET A 119 5.07 16.48 -41.85
CA MET A 119 5.96 17.16 -42.79
C MET A 119 7.40 16.70 -42.57
N ASN A 120 7.89 15.91 -43.53
CA ASN A 120 9.31 15.82 -43.88
C ASN A 120 9.74 17.10 -44.63
N PRO A 121 11.00 17.55 -44.51
CA PRO A 121 11.48 18.71 -45.24
C PRO A 121 11.83 18.35 -46.71
N PRO A 122 11.57 19.24 -47.68
CA PRO A 122 11.97 19.03 -49.07
C PRO A 122 13.42 19.49 -49.34
N ARG A 123 14.11 18.75 -50.21
CA ARG A 123 15.39 19.14 -50.83
C ARG A 123 15.13 20.17 -51.94
N PRO A 124 15.98 21.20 -52.13
CA PRO A 124 16.02 21.96 -53.37
C PRO A 124 17.17 21.49 -54.28
N ARG A 125 16.83 21.31 -55.57
CA ARG A 125 17.78 21.27 -56.71
C ARG A 125 18.08 22.70 -57.14
N GLY A 126 19.32 22.96 -57.53
CA GLY A 126 19.85 24.30 -57.74
C GLY A 126 19.73 24.87 -59.16
N SER A 127 20.23 26.09 -59.29
CA SER A 127 20.85 26.66 -60.50
C SER A 127 21.59 27.95 -60.12
N ALA A 128 22.74 28.14 -60.77
CA ALA A 128 23.80 29.09 -60.45
C ALA A 128 23.49 30.56 -60.78
N SER A 129 24.12 31.51 -60.07
CA SER A 129 25.05 32.51 -60.64
C SER A 129 25.62 33.47 -59.58
N LEU A 130 26.96 33.52 -59.56
CA LEU A 130 27.91 34.63 -59.36
C LEU A 130 27.50 35.87 -58.52
N GLY A 131 28.34 36.19 -57.52
CA GLY A 131 28.56 37.59 -57.14
C GLY A 131 29.02 37.85 -55.70
N ALA A 132 30.25 38.36 -55.57
CA ALA A 132 30.81 39.13 -54.46
C ALA A 132 31.11 38.42 -53.13
N ALA A 133 32.39 38.05 -53.00
CA ALA A 133 33.07 37.83 -51.73
C ALA A 133 33.18 39.15 -50.96
N VAL A 134 32.61 39.21 -49.75
CA VAL A 134 32.94 40.21 -48.73
C VAL A 134 33.47 39.45 -47.53
N LEU A 135 34.78 39.62 -47.28
CA LEU A 135 35.45 39.17 -46.06
C LEU A 135 34.89 39.97 -44.88
N LEU A 136 34.02 39.35 -44.09
CA LEU A 136 33.69 39.80 -42.74
C LEU A 136 34.37 38.84 -41.77
N VAL A 137 35.48 39.30 -41.19
CA VAL A 137 36.11 38.71 -40.00
C VAL A 137 35.13 38.88 -38.84
N GLY A 138 34.20 37.95 -38.72
CA GLY A 138 33.31 37.81 -37.57
C GLY A 138 34.03 37.04 -36.48
N LEU A 139 34.43 37.73 -35.42
CA LEU A 139 34.92 37.14 -34.19
C LEU A 139 33.80 36.28 -33.59
N THR A 140 33.76 35.00 -33.90
CA THR A 140 32.89 34.04 -33.20
C THR A 140 33.48 33.84 -31.81
N VAL A 141 32.99 34.60 -30.85
CA VAL A 141 33.08 34.21 -29.44
C VAL A 141 32.30 32.91 -29.32
N LEU A 142 33.02 31.79 -29.42
CA LEU A 142 32.57 30.50 -28.93
C LEU A 142 32.25 30.72 -27.45
N ALA A 143 30.98 30.95 -27.15
CA ALA A 143 30.45 30.71 -25.83
C ALA A 143 30.66 29.22 -25.59
N ALA A 144 31.82 28.87 -25.04
CA ALA A 144 32.04 27.60 -24.39
C ALA A 144 30.92 27.51 -23.35
N GLY A 145 29.88 26.73 -23.67
CA GLY A 145 28.90 26.33 -22.68
C GLY A 145 29.71 25.81 -21.51
N ALA A 146 29.59 26.48 -20.36
CA ALA A 146 30.18 26.01 -19.13
C ALA A 146 29.85 24.51 -19.04
N PRO A 147 30.83 23.63 -18.81
CA PRO A 147 30.55 22.21 -18.70
C PRO A 147 29.44 22.06 -17.66
N THR A 148 28.28 21.56 -18.10
CA THR A 148 27.24 21.12 -17.18
C THR A 148 27.97 20.20 -16.21
N PRO A 149 28.01 20.52 -14.89
CA PRO A 149 28.66 19.63 -13.96
C PRO A 149 28.05 18.24 -14.17
N PRO A 150 28.85 17.17 -14.22
CA PRO A 150 28.34 15.82 -14.41
C PRO A 150 27.18 15.62 -13.42
N ALA A 151 26.11 14.96 -13.86
CA ALA A 151 24.96 14.64 -13.01
C ALA A 151 25.46 13.83 -11.81
N GLN A 152 25.82 14.51 -10.73
CA GLN A 152 26.75 13.95 -9.75
C GLN A 152 26.10 12.96 -8.79
N ASP A 153 24.78 12.74 -8.86
CA ASP A 153 24.09 11.81 -7.97
C ASP A 153 22.89 11.13 -8.65
N ALA A 154 23.12 10.44 -9.76
CA ALA A 154 22.11 9.55 -10.31
C ALA A 154 21.80 8.43 -9.29
N TRP A 155 20.51 8.17 -9.04
CA TRP A 155 20.09 7.10 -8.14
C TRP A 155 20.52 5.73 -8.67
N GLN A 156 21.20 4.95 -7.84
CA GLN A 156 21.62 3.59 -8.16
C GLN A 156 20.75 2.60 -7.40
N TRP A 157 20.09 1.71 -8.12
CA TRP A 157 19.14 0.78 -7.51
C TRP A 157 19.78 -0.42 -6.82
N GLY A 158 20.98 -0.85 -7.26
CA GLY A 158 21.63 -2.04 -6.71
C GLY A 158 20.80 -3.33 -6.84
N LEU A 159 19.98 -3.45 -7.87
CA LEU A 159 19.10 -4.62 -8.06
C LEU A 159 19.90 -5.83 -8.52
N PRO A 160 19.56 -7.05 -8.05
CA PRO A 160 20.09 -8.28 -8.61
C PRO A 160 19.80 -8.43 -10.10
N GLU A 161 20.60 -9.26 -10.77
CA GLU A 161 20.40 -9.59 -12.18
C GLU A 161 18.98 -10.14 -12.42
N GLY A 162 18.34 -9.69 -13.49
CA GLY A 162 16.98 -10.11 -13.85
C GLY A 162 15.85 -9.42 -13.09
N ILE A 163 16.13 -8.61 -12.06
CA ILE A 163 15.12 -7.77 -11.41
C ILE A 163 15.02 -6.42 -12.13
N PRO A 164 13.89 -6.12 -12.81
CA PRO A 164 13.73 -4.86 -13.51
C PRO A 164 13.59 -3.68 -12.53
N PRO A 165 14.04 -2.46 -12.89
CA PRO A 165 13.76 -1.27 -12.10
C PRO A 165 12.26 -0.99 -11.96
N PRO A 166 11.81 -0.47 -10.80
CA PRO A 166 10.42 -0.05 -10.65
C PRO A 166 10.12 1.16 -11.55
N ARG A 167 8.86 1.34 -11.94
CA ARG A 167 8.46 2.48 -12.78
C ARG A 167 8.44 3.76 -11.95
N ILE A 168 9.28 4.73 -12.32
CA ILE A 168 9.37 6.02 -11.62
C ILE A 168 8.57 7.10 -12.35
N PRO A 169 7.72 7.89 -11.65
CA PRO A 169 7.07 9.03 -12.25
C PRO A 169 8.09 10.07 -12.73
N VAL A 170 7.96 10.50 -13.98
CA VAL A 170 8.85 11.50 -14.61
C VAL A 170 8.88 12.82 -13.83
N ASP A 171 7.77 13.18 -13.17
CA ASP A 171 7.63 14.38 -12.35
C ASP A 171 8.19 14.24 -10.92
N ASN A 172 8.65 13.06 -10.52
CA ASN A 172 9.28 12.84 -9.22
C ASN A 172 10.44 11.82 -9.31
N PRO A 173 11.53 12.16 -10.03
CA PRO A 173 12.69 11.27 -10.16
C PRO A 173 13.37 11.01 -8.81
N MET A 174 14.00 9.83 -8.71
CA MET A 174 14.83 9.43 -7.59
C MET A 174 16.13 10.25 -7.56
N SER A 175 16.58 10.62 -6.37
CA SER A 175 17.95 11.10 -6.12
C SER A 175 18.33 10.84 -4.66
N PRO A 176 19.63 10.68 -4.33
CA PRO A 176 20.08 10.51 -2.95
C PRO A 176 19.57 11.62 -2.01
N ALA A 177 19.64 12.88 -2.42
CA ALA A 177 19.15 14.01 -1.63
C ALA A 177 17.65 13.94 -1.32
N ARG A 178 16.83 13.49 -2.29
CA ARG A 178 15.38 13.34 -2.10
C ARG A 178 15.03 12.15 -1.21
N VAL A 179 15.76 11.04 -1.35
CA VAL A 179 15.61 9.87 -0.49
C VAL A 179 15.97 10.23 0.95
N GLU A 180 17.07 10.96 1.16
CA GLU A 180 17.50 11.37 2.50
C GLU A 180 16.49 12.32 3.18
N LEU A 181 15.95 13.30 2.43
CA LEU A 181 14.87 14.15 2.94
C LEU A 181 13.61 13.32 3.27
N GLY A 182 13.24 12.39 2.40
CA GLY A 182 12.11 11.48 2.61
C GLY A 182 12.28 10.63 3.86
N ARG A 183 13.48 10.09 4.09
CA ARG A 183 13.85 9.33 5.28
C ARG A 183 13.67 10.16 6.55
N HIS A 184 14.16 11.40 6.56
CA HIS A 184 13.96 12.30 7.71
C HIS A 184 12.48 12.57 7.99
N LEU A 185 11.67 12.81 6.95
CA LEU A 185 10.22 13.03 7.09
C LEU A 185 9.49 11.78 7.58
N PHE A 186 9.87 10.59 7.11
CA PHE A 186 9.22 9.32 7.46
C PHE A 186 9.31 8.99 8.95
N TYR A 187 10.43 9.32 9.58
CA TYR A 187 10.68 9.09 11.01
C TYR A 187 10.28 10.26 11.92
N ASP A 188 10.05 11.47 11.39
CA ASP A 188 9.78 12.65 12.24
C ASP A 188 8.35 12.70 12.77
N ARG A 189 8.19 12.65 14.09
CA ARG A 189 6.88 12.74 14.78
C ARG A 189 6.19 14.09 14.60
N ARG A 190 6.91 15.14 14.19
CA ARG A 190 6.32 16.46 13.85
C ARG A 190 5.31 16.40 12.71
N LEU A 191 5.32 15.32 11.92
CA LEU A 191 4.36 15.02 10.86
C LEU A 191 2.98 14.57 11.38
N SER A 192 2.78 14.49 12.70
CA SER A 192 1.44 14.33 13.28
C SER A 192 0.92 15.62 13.90
N GLY A 193 -0.40 15.78 13.91
CA GLY A 193 -1.09 16.92 14.50
C GLY A 193 -0.76 17.12 15.97
N ASN A 194 -0.54 16.03 16.72
CA ASN A 194 -0.16 16.06 18.13
C ASN A 194 1.36 15.94 18.38
N GLY A 195 2.17 15.77 17.33
CA GLY A 195 3.63 15.66 17.44
C GLY A 195 4.14 14.36 18.06
N ARG A 196 3.33 13.29 18.10
CA ARG A 196 3.66 12.02 18.79
C ARG A 196 3.81 10.81 17.87
N LEU A 197 3.27 10.86 16.65
CA LEU A 197 3.30 9.76 15.69
C LEU A 197 4.03 10.18 14.40
N SER A 198 4.81 9.27 13.83
CA SER A 198 5.43 9.38 12.51
C SER A 198 5.00 8.21 11.64
N CYS A 199 5.37 8.20 10.35
CA CYS A 199 5.09 7.06 9.46
C CYS A 199 5.72 5.78 10.01
N ALA A 200 6.96 5.88 10.50
CA ALA A 200 7.69 4.77 11.12
C ALA A 200 7.02 4.20 12.37
N GLY A 201 6.12 4.95 13.03
CA GLY A 201 5.38 4.46 14.20
C GLY A 201 4.36 3.36 13.86
N CYS A 202 3.92 3.27 12.60
CA CYS A 202 3.07 2.17 12.08
C CYS A 202 3.80 1.30 11.04
N HIS A 203 5.00 1.69 10.63
CA HIS A 203 5.80 1.07 9.60
C HIS A 203 7.24 0.91 10.09
N GLU A 204 7.43 0.00 11.05
CA GLU A 204 8.71 -0.20 11.73
C GLU A 204 9.68 -1.02 10.88
N GLN A 205 10.91 -0.55 10.69
CA GLN A 205 11.91 -1.20 9.82
C GLN A 205 12.18 -2.67 10.23
N SER A 206 12.33 -2.92 11.54
CA SER A 206 12.58 -4.26 12.10
C SER A 206 11.49 -5.27 11.76
N MET A 207 10.29 -4.77 11.46
CA MET A 207 9.09 -5.52 11.05
C MET A 207 8.81 -5.35 9.55
N ALA A 208 9.86 -5.14 8.75
CA ALA A 208 9.79 -4.91 7.30
C ALA A 208 8.89 -3.74 6.91
N PHE A 209 8.92 -2.66 7.70
CA PHE A 209 8.07 -1.49 7.55
C PHE A 209 6.57 -1.82 7.62
N ALA A 210 6.19 -2.78 8.48
CA ALA A 210 4.81 -3.06 8.87
C ALA A 210 4.55 -2.63 10.33
N ASP A 211 3.34 -2.87 10.81
CA ASP A 211 2.93 -2.62 12.21
C ASP A 211 3.02 -3.92 13.03
N VAL A 212 3.24 -3.79 14.33
CA VAL A 212 3.15 -4.89 15.30
C VAL A 212 1.70 -5.19 15.69
N LEU A 213 0.79 -4.25 15.41
CA LEU A 213 -0.61 -4.35 15.78
C LEU A 213 -1.46 -4.98 14.67
N PRO A 214 -2.47 -5.81 15.01
CA PRO A 214 -3.41 -6.35 14.04
C PRO A 214 -4.20 -5.28 13.28
N ARG A 215 -4.44 -4.15 13.96
CA ARG A 215 -5.13 -2.98 13.43
C ARG A 215 -4.39 -1.75 13.90
N ALA A 216 -4.09 -0.84 12.97
CA ALA A 216 -3.32 0.35 13.27
C ALA A 216 -4.05 1.25 14.28
N VAL A 217 -3.29 2.02 15.06
CA VAL A 217 -3.84 3.00 16.00
C VAL A 217 -3.30 4.37 15.66
N GLY A 218 -4.22 5.29 15.36
CA GLY A 218 -3.88 6.65 14.98
C GLY A 218 -3.36 7.51 16.14
N SER A 219 -2.91 8.72 15.81
CA SER A 219 -2.40 9.69 16.78
C SER A 219 -3.44 10.13 17.81
N THR A 220 -4.74 9.98 17.51
CA THR A 220 -5.87 10.25 18.41
C THR A 220 -6.37 9.01 19.16
N ALA A 221 -5.62 7.91 19.13
CA ALA A 221 -5.97 6.60 19.68
C ALA A 221 -7.18 5.91 19.02
N GLU A 222 -7.61 6.37 17.85
CA GLU A 222 -8.63 5.71 17.04
C GLU A 222 -8.06 4.44 16.40
N VAL A 223 -8.80 3.34 16.52
CA VAL A 223 -8.43 2.04 15.95
C VAL A 223 -8.91 1.95 14.51
N HIS A 224 -7.98 1.67 13.61
CA HIS A 224 -8.24 1.50 12.19
C HIS A 224 -8.90 0.17 11.88
N PRO A 225 -9.60 0.03 10.74
CA PRO A 225 -10.22 -1.23 10.38
C PRO A 225 -9.20 -2.29 9.93
N ARG A 226 -7.97 -1.89 9.60
CA ARG A 226 -6.95 -2.76 8.98
C ARG A 226 -5.58 -2.59 9.65
N GLY A 227 -4.74 -3.60 9.54
CA GLY A 227 -3.32 -3.52 9.89
C GLY A 227 -2.52 -2.74 8.83
N SER A 228 -1.44 -2.09 9.25
CA SER A 228 -0.55 -1.39 8.34
C SER A 228 0.25 -2.39 7.51
N MET A 229 0.20 -2.25 6.19
CA MET A 229 0.91 -3.16 5.30
C MET A 229 2.42 -2.91 5.36
N SER A 230 3.22 -3.96 5.19
CA SER A 230 4.64 -3.80 4.86
C SER A 230 4.82 -2.92 3.63
N LEU A 231 5.85 -2.06 3.68
CA LEU A 231 6.29 -1.24 2.55
C LEU A 231 7.41 -1.88 1.72
N THR A 232 7.75 -3.16 2.00
CA THR A 232 8.72 -3.91 1.19
C THR A 232 8.35 -3.88 -0.29
N ASN A 233 9.28 -3.41 -1.13
CA ASN A 233 9.14 -3.35 -2.58
C ASN A 233 7.90 -2.58 -3.04
N VAL A 234 7.40 -1.62 -2.26
CA VAL A 234 6.17 -0.85 -2.57
C VAL A 234 6.26 -0.08 -3.89
N ALA A 235 7.47 0.22 -4.36
CA ALA A 235 7.73 0.83 -5.66
C ALA A 235 7.16 0.05 -6.85
N TYR A 236 7.01 -1.27 -6.70
CA TYR A 236 6.51 -2.17 -7.73
C TYR A 236 4.99 -2.31 -7.75
N LEU A 237 4.26 -1.65 -6.84
CA LEU A 237 2.81 -1.79 -6.75
C LEU A 237 2.10 -0.74 -7.63
N PRO A 238 1.33 -1.17 -8.66
CA PRO A 238 0.56 -0.24 -9.51
C PRO A 238 -0.68 0.34 -8.82
N VAL A 239 -1.13 -0.30 -7.74
CA VAL A 239 -2.23 0.15 -6.87
C VAL A 239 -1.84 -0.10 -5.42
N LEU A 240 -2.19 0.83 -4.54
CA LEU A 240 -1.73 0.85 -3.16
C LEU A 240 -2.81 0.41 -2.17
N THR A 241 -2.39 0.19 -0.93
CA THR A 241 -3.21 -0.29 0.19
C THR A 241 -3.76 -1.72 -0.03
N TRP A 242 -4.66 -2.14 0.85
CA TRP A 242 -5.27 -3.47 0.85
C TRP A 242 -6.25 -3.69 -0.32
N ALA A 243 -7.01 -2.67 -0.73
CA ALA A 243 -8.14 -2.84 -1.65
C ALA A 243 -8.62 -1.53 -2.32
N ASN A 244 -7.70 -0.70 -2.84
CA ASN A 244 -8.07 0.53 -3.54
C ASN A 244 -7.55 0.53 -4.99
N PRO A 245 -8.40 0.28 -6.01
CA PRO A 245 -7.98 0.21 -7.41
C PRO A 245 -7.67 1.59 -8.04
N THR A 246 -7.97 2.69 -7.34
CA THR A 246 -7.83 4.06 -7.84
C THR A 246 -6.58 4.76 -7.32
N LEU A 247 -6.00 4.28 -6.21
CA LEU A 247 -4.84 4.89 -5.58
C LEU A 247 -3.55 4.33 -6.18
N ARG A 248 -3.00 5.05 -7.17
CA ARG A 248 -1.90 4.57 -8.04
C ARG A 248 -0.55 5.25 -7.81
N ARG A 249 -0.47 6.19 -6.86
CA ARG A 249 0.73 6.98 -6.59
C ARG A 249 0.97 7.11 -5.09
N LEU A 250 2.22 6.90 -4.67
CA LEU A 250 2.64 7.05 -3.27
C LEU A 250 2.46 8.49 -2.78
N GLU A 251 2.68 9.48 -3.66
CA GLU A 251 2.46 10.90 -3.35
C GLU A 251 1.00 11.18 -2.97
N GLN A 252 0.05 10.56 -3.68
CA GLN A 252 -1.37 10.67 -3.39
C GLN A 252 -1.74 9.87 -2.13
N GLN A 253 -1.15 8.68 -1.97
CA GLN A 253 -1.39 7.86 -0.79
C GLN A 253 -0.92 8.57 0.48
N ALA A 254 0.22 9.26 0.47
CA ALA A 254 0.75 9.99 1.63
C ALA A 254 -0.21 11.07 2.16
N LEU A 255 -1.09 11.62 1.32
CA LEU A 255 -2.11 12.57 1.77
C LEU A 255 -3.17 11.92 2.67
N VAL A 256 -3.44 10.62 2.49
CA VAL A 256 -4.45 9.88 3.28
C VAL A 256 -4.06 9.79 4.76
N PRO A 257 -2.89 9.23 5.15
CA PRO A 257 -2.51 9.17 6.56
C PRO A 257 -2.25 10.56 7.14
N MET A 258 -1.79 11.52 6.33
CA MET A 258 -1.54 12.88 6.79
C MET A 258 -2.86 13.62 7.12
N PHE A 259 -3.83 13.60 6.22
CA PHE A 259 -4.99 14.51 6.23
C PHE A 259 -6.35 13.82 6.36
N GLY A 260 -6.40 12.48 6.39
CA GLY A 260 -7.63 11.71 6.62
C GLY A 260 -8.23 11.98 8.00
N GLU A 261 -9.57 11.93 8.07
CA GLU A 261 -10.34 12.30 9.26
C GLU A 261 -11.13 11.12 9.88
N ASP A 262 -11.25 9.98 9.21
CA ASP A 262 -12.06 8.85 9.69
C ASP A 262 -11.52 7.48 9.24
N PRO A 263 -10.87 6.72 10.14
CA PRO A 263 -10.36 7.18 11.43
C PRO A 263 -9.15 8.10 11.22
N VAL A 264 -8.84 8.93 12.22
CA VAL A 264 -7.64 9.78 12.15
C VAL A 264 -6.37 8.92 12.23
N GLU A 265 -5.41 9.16 11.32
CA GLU A 265 -4.04 8.63 11.41
C GLU A 265 -3.11 9.70 12.01
N LEU A 266 -2.46 10.54 11.19
CA LEU A 266 -1.55 11.58 11.66
C LEU A 266 -2.27 12.86 12.11
N GLY A 267 -3.50 13.11 11.68
CA GLY A 267 -4.33 14.20 12.21
C GLY A 267 -3.92 15.62 11.81
N LEU A 268 -3.55 15.82 10.54
CA LEU A 268 -3.19 17.14 9.99
C LEU A 268 -4.31 17.80 9.16
N ALA A 269 -5.53 17.26 9.16
CA ALA A 269 -6.66 17.85 8.45
C ALA A 269 -6.81 19.36 8.75
N GLY A 270 -6.74 20.20 7.72
CA GLY A 270 -6.78 21.67 7.86
C GLY A 270 -5.52 22.34 8.47
N ARG A 271 -4.46 21.58 8.79
CA ARG A 271 -3.26 22.04 9.53
C ARG A 271 -1.99 22.09 8.67
N GLY A 272 -2.13 22.13 7.34
CA GLY A 272 -1.00 22.16 6.41
C GLY A 272 -0.05 23.34 6.65
N ALA A 273 -0.58 24.55 6.84
CA ALA A 273 0.25 25.73 7.12
C ALA A 273 1.03 25.62 8.43
N GLU A 274 0.41 25.01 9.45
CA GLU A 274 1.04 24.75 10.74
C GLU A 274 2.19 23.73 10.58
N LEU A 275 1.97 22.63 9.86
CA LEU A 275 3.02 21.67 9.54
C LEU A 275 4.20 22.35 8.85
N LEU A 276 3.96 23.13 7.80
CA LEU A 276 5.03 23.81 7.06
C LEU A 276 5.79 24.80 7.96
N ALA A 277 5.10 25.52 8.86
CA ALA A 277 5.76 26.40 9.83
C ALA A 277 6.67 25.62 10.80
N ARG A 278 6.20 24.47 11.32
CA ARG A 278 7.02 23.59 12.17
C ARG A 278 8.26 23.09 11.45
N LEU A 279 8.12 22.62 10.20
CA LEU A 279 9.25 22.12 9.41
C LEU A 279 10.25 23.23 9.07
N ARG A 280 9.77 24.44 8.71
CA ARG A 280 10.64 25.60 8.47
C ARG A 280 11.48 25.98 9.68
N ALA A 281 10.96 25.79 10.90
CA ALA A 281 11.69 26.11 12.13
C ALA A 281 12.86 25.15 12.44
N VAL A 282 13.02 24.06 11.67
CA VAL A 282 14.09 23.08 11.85
C VAL A 282 15.19 23.34 10.81
N THR A 283 16.38 23.77 11.25
CA THR A 283 17.54 24.05 10.38
C THR A 283 17.86 22.90 9.44
N ARG A 284 17.83 21.66 9.96
CA ARG A 284 18.08 20.45 9.15
C ARG A 284 17.13 20.33 7.96
N TYR A 285 15.86 20.71 8.10
CA TYR A 285 14.94 20.69 6.96
C TYR A 285 15.24 21.78 5.94
N GLN A 286 15.69 22.97 6.36
CA GLN A 286 16.08 24.02 5.42
C GLN A 286 17.19 23.53 4.47
N GLU A 287 18.21 22.85 5.02
CA GLU A 287 19.30 22.23 4.26
C GLU A 287 18.80 21.10 3.35
N LEU A 288 18.04 20.15 3.90
CA LEU A 288 17.56 18.99 3.15
C LEU A 288 16.62 19.38 1.99
N PHE A 289 15.72 20.34 2.21
CA PHE A 289 14.83 20.83 1.15
C PHE A 289 15.59 21.59 0.06
N ALA A 290 16.59 22.40 0.43
CA ALA A 290 17.44 23.09 -0.55
C ALA A 290 18.25 22.10 -1.41
N SER A 291 18.78 21.03 -0.80
CA SER A 291 19.52 19.98 -1.50
C SER A 291 18.62 19.10 -2.37
N ALA A 292 17.43 18.74 -1.90
CA ALA A 292 16.50 17.85 -2.62
C ALA A 292 15.78 18.53 -3.80
N PHE A 293 15.63 19.85 -3.76
CA PHE A 293 14.92 20.65 -4.75
C PHE A 293 15.75 21.88 -5.18
N PRO A 294 16.93 21.67 -5.80
CA PRO A 294 17.79 22.77 -6.20
C PRO A 294 17.08 23.65 -7.24
N GLY A 295 17.19 24.97 -7.08
CA GLY A 295 16.57 25.96 -7.97
C GLY A 295 15.08 26.26 -7.71
N ALA A 296 14.43 25.56 -6.78
CA ALA A 296 13.10 25.96 -6.33
C ALA A 296 13.17 27.19 -5.43
N SER A 297 12.39 28.24 -5.71
CA SER A 297 12.33 29.45 -4.88
C SER A 297 11.69 29.18 -3.51
N GLU A 298 10.74 28.24 -3.45
CA GLU A 298 10.09 27.78 -2.23
C GLU A 298 10.06 26.24 -2.20
N PRO A 299 11.13 25.57 -1.75
CA PRO A 299 11.22 24.11 -1.80
C PRO A 299 10.34 23.42 -0.74
N LEU A 300 10.00 24.10 0.36
CA LEU A 300 9.25 23.53 1.47
C LEU A 300 7.74 23.73 1.27
N THR A 301 7.12 22.77 0.57
CA THR A 301 5.68 22.71 0.28
C THR A 301 5.11 21.34 0.66
N ILE A 302 3.79 21.22 0.81
CA ILE A 302 3.14 19.92 1.07
C ILE A 302 3.39 18.94 -0.10
N GLU A 303 3.37 19.44 -1.33
CA GLU A 303 3.68 18.64 -2.51
C GLU A 303 5.08 18.02 -2.40
N ASN A 304 6.09 18.83 -2.06
CA ASN A 304 7.45 18.34 -1.91
C ASN A 304 7.63 17.42 -0.69
N VAL A 305 6.90 17.64 0.41
CA VAL A 305 6.84 16.69 1.53
C VAL A 305 6.36 15.32 1.05
N THR A 306 5.22 15.25 0.35
CA THR A 306 4.68 13.98 -0.15
C THR A 306 5.55 13.34 -1.22
N ARG A 307 6.19 14.13 -2.09
CA ARG A 307 7.14 13.65 -3.09
C ARG A 307 8.39 13.03 -2.47
N SER A 308 8.95 13.66 -1.43
CA SER A 308 10.11 13.12 -0.71
C SER A 308 9.77 11.84 0.04
N LEU A 309 8.62 11.79 0.75
CA LEU A 309 8.13 10.56 1.37
C LEU A 309 7.99 9.42 0.34
N ALA A 310 7.38 9.71 -0.81
CA ALA A 310 7.20 8.73 -1.87
C ALA A 310 8.55 8.21 -2.43
N VAL A 311 9.54 9.07 -2.59
CA VAL A 311 10.88 8.68 -3.07
C VAL A 311 11.60 7.80 -2.05
N PHE A 312 11.55 8.12 -0.75
CA PHE A 312 12.08 7.22 0.29
C PHE A 312 11.34 5.87 0.33
N GLN A 313 10.01 5.88 0.24
CA GLN A 313 9.25 4.63 0.19
C GLN A 313 9.63 3.77 -1.03
N ARG A 314 9.96 4.39 -2.17
CA ARG A 314 10.43 3.65 -3.35
C ARG A 314 11.81 3.01 -3.17
N SER A 315 12.67 3.56 -2.32
CA SER A 315 13.98 2.97 -2.03
C SER A 315 13.90 1.78 -1.07
N LEU A 316 12.73 1.46 -0.52
CA LEU A 316 12.52 0.30 0.36
C LEU A 316 12.50 -1.02 -0.44
N VAL A 317 13.67 -1.37 -0.96
CA VAL A 317 13.89 -2.52 -1.85
C VAL A 317 14.52 -3.68 -1.07
N SER A 318 13.97 -4.88 -1.22
CA SER A 318 14.40 -6.11 -0.54
C SER A 318 14.54 -7.26 -1.52
N PHE A 319 15.79 -7.60 -1.82
CA PHE A 319 16.21 -8.67 -2.72
C PHE A 319 17.53 -9.34 -2.28
N ASP A 320 17.80 -9.40 -0.97
CA ASP A 320 18.94 -10.12 -0.39
C ASP A 320 18.50 -11.19 0.62
N ALA A 321 17.28 -11.71 0.48
CA ALA A 321 16.82 -12.85 1.28
C ALA A 321 17.61 -14.13 0.90
N PRO A 322 17.63 -15.17 1.75
CA PRO A 322 18.18 -16.48 1.39
C PRO A 322 17.68 -17.01 0.04
N TYR A 323 16.39 -16.81 -0.27
CA TYR A 323 15.82 -17.11 -1.59
C TYR A 323 16.51 -16.38 -2.74
N ASP A 324 16.79 -15.08 -2.58
CA ASP A 324 17.40 -14.26 -3.62
C ASP A 324 18.87 -14.66 -3.83
N ARG A 325 19.63 -14.87 -2.75
CA ARG A 325 21.02 -15.35 -2.84
C ARG A 325 21.11 -16.70 -3.54
N TYR A 326 20.18 -17.62 -3.26
CA TYR A 326 20.10 -18.89 -3.97
C TYR A 326 19.85 -18.72 -5.47
N ARG A 327 18.95 -17.82 -5.86
CA ARG A 327 18.71 -17.49 -7.28
C ARG A 327 19.91 -16.81 -7.95
N ASN A 328 20.76 -16.14 -7.17
CA ASN A 328 22.00 -15.51 -7.63
C ASN A 328 23.23 -16.44 -7.56
N GLY A 329 23.05 -17.75 -7.34
CA GLY A 329 24.10 -18.75 -7.45
C GLY A 329 24.69 -19.26 -6.13
N ASP A 330 24.25 -18.74 -4.98
CA ASP A 330 24.62 -19.30 -3.68
C ASP A 330 23.80 -20.57 -3.39
N ALA A 331 24.32 -21.72 -3.83
CA ALA A 331 23.64 -23.01 -3.71
C ALA A 331 23.35 -23.44 -2.26
N GLU A 332 24.01 -22.82 -1.27
CA GLU A 332 23.84 -23.13 0.16
C GLU A 332 22.90 -22.15 0.89
N ALA A 333 22.46 -21.08 0.22
CA ALA A 333 21.60 -20.08 0.85
C ALA A 333 20.23 -20.62 1.28
N MET A 334 19.69 -21.63 0.61
CA MET A 334 18.42 -22.27 0.98
C MET A 334 18.63 -23.68 1.52
N SER A 335 17.99 -23.99 2.65
CA SER A 335 18.01 -25.33 3.23
C SER A 335 17.26 -26.36 2.35
N PRO A 336 17.57 -27.66 2.46
CA PRO A 336 16.80 -28.69 1.76
C PRO A 336 15.29 -28.67 2.08
N SER A 337 14.92 -28.29 3.30
CA SER A 337 13.53 -28.12 3.73
C SER A 337 12.87 -26.94 3.02
N ALA A 338 13.54 -25.79 2.94
CA ALA A 338 13.05 -24.64 2.17
C ALA A 338 12.86 -24.96 0.68
N LEU A 339 13.76 -25.76 0.08
CA LEU A 339 13.63 -26.17 -1.32
C LEU A 339 12.41 -27.09 -1.56
N ARG A 340 12.13 -28.02 -0.63
CA ARG A 340 10.88 -28.81 -0.68
C ARG A 340 9.65 -27.93 -0.48
N GLY A 341 9.71 -26.98 0.44
CA GLY A 341 8.66 -26.00 0.68
C GLY A 341 8.36 -25.13 -0.55
N GLU A 342 9.40 -24.73 -1.27
CA GLU A 342 9.25 -24.02 -2.54
C GLU A 342 8.53 -24.87 -3.59
N ALA A 343 8.88 -26.16 -3.71
CA ALA A 343 8.22 -27.05 -4.65
C ALA A 343 6.71 -27.20 -4.33
N LEU A 344 6.35 -27.26 -3.04
CA LEU A 344 4.96 -27.22 -2.60
C LEU A 344 4.29 -25.90 -2.99
N PHE A 345 4.92 -24.76 -2.68
CA PHE A 345 4.41 -23.41 -2.96
C PHE A 345 4.09 -23.19 -4.45
N ASN A 346 4.96 -23.68 -5.33
CA ASN A 346 4.82 -23.56 -6.78
C ASN A 346 3.88 -24.61 -7.40
N GLY A 347 3.71 -25.75 -6.73
CA GLY A 347 2.97 -26.90 -7.21
C GLY A 347 1.45 -26.71 -7.27
N ASP A 348 0.79 -27.54 -8.07
CA ASP A 348 -0.65 -27.46 -8.33
C ASP A 348 -1.53 -27.92 -7.15
N ARG A 349 -0.96 -28.52 -6.10
CA ARG A 349 -1.72 -28.88 -4.90
C ARG A 349 -1.96 -27.67 -3.99
N PHE A 350 -0.91 -26.88 -3.72
CA PHE A 350 -1.03 -25.72 -2.81
C PHE A 350 -1.29 -24.41 -3.55
N ARG A 351 -0.80 -24.28 -4.81
CA ARG A 351 -1.12 -23.18 -5.74
C ARG A 351 -0.79 -21.76 -5.25
N CYS A 352 0.03 -21.60 -4.22
CA CYS A 352 0.33 -20.31 -3.59
C CYS A 352 0.88 -19.30 -4.61
N ALA A 353 1.77 -19.77 -5.49
CA ALA A 353 2.39 -18.97 -6.54
C ALA A 353 1.41 -18.38 -7.58
N ARG A 354 0.14 -18.84 -7.63
CA ARG A 354 -0.87 -18.27 -8.55
C ARG A 354 -1.31 -16.86 -8.16
N CYS A 355 -1.25 -16.53 -6.86
CA CYS A 355 -1.54 -15.19 -6.33
C CYS A 355 -0.29 -14.48 -5.83
N HIS A 356 0.72 -15.22 -5.37
CA HIS A 356 1.97 -14.72 -4.81
C HIS A 356 3.15 -15.01 -5.75
N VAL A 357 3.15 -14.37 -6.91
CA VAL A 357 4.04 -14.69 -8.03
C VAL A 357 5.48 -14.21 -7.77
N PRO A 358 6.51 -15.08 -7.85
CA PRO A 358 7.91 -14.66 -7.80
C PRO A 358 8.29 -13.74 -8.98
N PRO A 359 9.32 -12.88 -8.86
CA PRO A 359 10.17 -12.70 -7.68
C PRO A 359 9.54 -11.76 -6.63
N PHE A 360 8.47 -11.04 -6.93
CA PHE A 360 7.89 -10.07 -5.99
C PHE A 360 6.98 -10.70 -4.92
N PHE A 361 6.62 -11.97 -5.08
CA PHE A 361 5.69 -12.73 -4.24
C PHE A 361 4.32 -12.07 -4.10
N THR A 362 3.89 -11.37 -5.16
CA THR A 362 2.56 -10.79 -5.33
C THR A 362 2.22 -10.79 -6.82
N SER A 363 0.94 -10.94 -7.14
CA SER A 363 0.43 -10.90 -8.51
C SER A 363 -0.05 -9.51 -8.95
N THR A 364 0.20 -8.47 -8.15
CA THR A 364 -0.10 -7.08 -8.49
C THR A 364 1.20 -6.29 -8.59
N THR A 365 1.73 -6.14 -9.81
CA THR A 365 3.06 -5.59 -10.07
C THR A 365 3.14 -4.73 -11.33
N ASP A 366 4.03 -3.75 -11.30
CA ASP A 366 4.45 -2.91 -12.44
C ASP A 366 5.93 -2.58 -12.30
N HIS A 367 6.62 -2.44 -13.43
CA HIS A 367 8.03 -2.13 -13.52
C HIS A 367 8.38 -1.64 -14.93
N GLU A 368 9.59 -1.14 -15.11
CA GLU A 368 10.10 -0.79 -16.44
C GLU A 368 10.13 -2.00 -17.37
N GLY A 369 9.85 -1.77 -18.66
CA GLY A 369 9.74 -2.84 -19.65
C GLY A 369 8.40 -3.59 -19.66
N ARG A 370 7.52 -3.39 -18.67
CA ARG A 370 6.14 -3.91 -18.70
C ARG A 370 5.24 -2.97 -19.49
N GLU A 371 4.43 -3.51 -20.41
CA GLU A 371 3.47 -2.71 -21.17
C GLU A 371 2.22 -2.35 -20.35
N VAL A 372 1.68 -3.34 -19.62
CA VAL A 372 0.45 -3.20 -18.83
C VAL A 372 0.70 -3.71 -17.41
N PRO A 373 0.35 -2.95 -16.36
CA PRO A 373 0.49 -3.40 -14.98
C PRO A 373 -0.46 -4.56 -14.70
N ASP A 374 0.00 -5.55 -13.94
CA ASP A 374 -0.88 -6.58 -13.38
C ASP A 374 -1.58 -6.02 -12.13
N ILE A 375 -2.91 -6.03 -12.14
CA ILE A 375 -3.73 -5.60 -11.00
C ILE A 375 -4.75 -6.69 -10.74
N ARG A 376 -4.63 -7.38 -9.60
CA ARG A 376 -5.51 -8.50 -9.25
C ARG A 376 -5.96 -8.40 -7.80
N PHE A 377 -7.22 -8.72 -7.56
CA PHE A 377 -7.82 -8.79 -6.23
C PHE A 377 -8.50 -10.14 -6.07
N PHE A 378 -8.42 -10.72 -4.88
CA PHE A 378 -8.92 -12.05 -4.58
C PHE A 378 -9.68 -12.04 -3.26
N ASN A 379 -10.68 -12.91 -3.17
CA ASN A 379 -11.32 -13.26 -1.91
C ASN A 379 -10.82 -14.65 -1.54
N ASN A 380 -10.21 -14.78 -0.37
CA ASN A 380 -9.66 -16.03 0.14
C ASN A 380 -10.62 -16.78 1.09
N GLY A 381 -11.86 -16.33 1.22
CA GLY A 381 -12.85 -16.95 2.10
C GLY A 381 -12.51 -16.76 3.58
N LEU A 382 -12.03 -15.58 3.98
CA LEU A 382 -11.74 -15.27 5.39
C LEU A 382 -13.01 -15.06 6.22
N TYR A 383 -14.07 -14.56 5.57
CA TYR A 383 -15.38 -14.31 6.16
C TYR A 383 -16.50 -14.69 5.18
N ASN A 384 -17.65 -15.04 5.72
CA ASN A 384 -18.94 -15.16 5.02
C ASN A 384 -20.06 -14.95 6.04
N ILE A 385 -20.14 -13.73 6.57
CA ILE A 385 -20.94 -13.43 7.77
C ILE A 385 -22.41 -13.72 7.49
N GLY A 386 -23.01 -14.64 8.25
CA GLY A 386 -24.40 -15.03 8.07
C GLY A 386 -24.71 -15.76 6.75
N GLY A 387 -23.70 -16.17 5.97
CA GLY A 387 -23.88 -16.93 4.74
C GLY A 387 -24.27 -16.11 3.49
N ASP A 388 -24.24 -14.78 3.56
CA ASP A 388 -24.71 -13.89 2.47
C ASP A 388 -23.57 -13.18 1.70
N GLY A 389 -22.34 -13.69 1.84
CA GLY A 389 -21.15 -13.15 1.18
C GLY A 389 -20.67 -11.81 1.76
N ARG A 390 -20.97 -11.51 3.03
CA ARG A 390 -20.48 -10.30 3.70
C ARG A 390 -19.18 -10.52 4.45
N TYR A 391 -18.36 -9.48 4.40
CA TYR A 391 -17.22 -9.23 5.29
C TYR A 391 -17.64 -8.20 6.36
N PRO A 392 -16.85 -7.99 7.43
CA PRO A 392 -17.10 -6.92 8.38
C PRO A 392 -17.32 -5.58 7.65
N PRO A 393 -18.30 -4.74 8.04
CA PRO A 393 -18.72 -3.58 7.25
C PRO A 393 -17.59 -2.58 6.91
N SER A 394 -16.62 -2.41 7.80
CA SER A 394 -15.46 -1.55 7.61
C SER A 394 -14.39 -2.14 6.67
N ASN A 395 -14.56 -3.39 6.24
CA ASN A 395 -13.59 -4.20 5.50
C ASN A 395 -14.23 -4.99 4.35
N ALA A 396 -15.06 -4.33 3.54
CA ALA A 396 -15.72 -4.98 2.41
C ALA A 396 -14.80 -5.27 1.19
N GLY A 397 -13.49 -5.01 1.27
CA GLY A 397 -12.58 -5.09 0.13
C GLY A 397 -12.83 -3.99 -0.90
N ILE A 398 -12.66 -4.29 -2.19
CA ILE A 398 -12.88 -3.29 -3.25
C ILE A 398 -14.36 -2.88 -3.38
N ALA A 399 -15.31 -3.66 -2.85
CA ALA A 399 -16.72 -3.29 -2.79
C ALA A 399 -16.99 -1.98 -2.03
N THR A 400 -16.07 -1.54 -1.16
CA THR A 400 -16.14 -0.20 -0.55
C THR A 400 -16.15 0.91 -1.61
N HIS A 401 -15.48 0.70 -2.74
CA HIS A 401 -15.42 1.64 -3.86
C HIS A 401 -16.49 1.37 -4.92
N THR A 402 -16.74 0.11 -5.27
CA THR A 402 -17.62 -0.24 -6.40
C THR A 402 -19.08 -0.44 -6.02
N ARG A 403 -19.36 -0.72 -4.74
CA ARG A 403 -20.69 -1.07 -4.20
C ARG A 403 -21.30 -2.34 -4.79
N ARG A 404 -20.56 -3.12 -5.57
CA ARG A 404 -21.05 -4.37 -6.19
C ARG A 404 -20.93 -5.54 -5.22
N ALA A 405 -21.92 -6.42 -5.21
CA ALA A 405 -21.91 -7.63 -4.39
C ALA A 405 -20.81 -8.62 -4.81
N SER A 406 -20.53 -8.72 -6.12
CA SER A 406 -19.44 -9.53 -6.70
C SER A 406 -18.04 -9.14 -6.22
N ASP A 407 -17.92 -7.93 -5.69
CA ASP A 407 -16.63 -7.33 -5.34
C ASP A 407 -16.31 -7.44 -3.84
N ARG A 408 -17.22 -8.05 -3.07
CA ARG A 408 -17.09 -8.18 -1.61
C ARG A 408 -15.94 -9.11 -1.25
N GLY A 409 -15.13 -8.64 -0.31
CA GLY A 409 -13.99 -9.38 0.22
C GLY A 409 -12.85 -9.57 -0.78
N LEU A 410 -12.85 -8.85 -1.90
CA LEU A 410 -11.72 -8.83 -2.82
C LEU A 410 -10.64 -7.89 -2.28
N PHE A 411 -9.44 -8.43 -2.05
CA PHE A 411 -8.26 -7.74 -1.57
C PHE A 411 -7.05 -8.06 -2.45
N ARG A 412 -6.07 -7.15 -2.49
CA ARG A 412 -4.80 -7.40 -3.17
C ARG A 412 -4.07 -8.52 -2.43
N ALA A 413 -3.46 -9.45 -3.16
CA ALA A 413 -2.52 -10.40 -2.56
C ALA A 413 -1.25 -9.63 -2.12
N PRO A 414 -0.95 -9.50 -0.81
CA PRO A 414 0.25 -8.82 -0.35
C PRO A 414 1.51 -9.55 -0.81
N THR A 415 2.67 -8.87 -0.79
CA THR A 415 3.95 -9.56 -0.97
C THR A 415 4.19 -10.52 0.20
N LEU A 416 4.78 -11.67 -0.07
CA LEU A 416 5.24 -12.60 0.98
C LEU A 416 6.72 -12.38 1.34
N ARG A 417 7.41 -11.43 0.70
CA ARG A 417 8.75 -11.03 1.15
C ARG A 417 8.65 -10.49 2.56
N ASN A 418 9.56 -10.93 3.43
CA ASN A 418 9.60 -10.60 4.85
C ASN A 418 8.33 -11.00 5.65
N LEU A 419 7.50 -11.91 5.14
CA LEU A 419 6.25 -12.31 5.79
C LEU A 419 6.47 -12.74 7.26
N SER A 420 7.57 -13.44 7.53
CA SER A 420 7.89 -14.01 8.85
C SER A 420 8.04 -12.98 9.97
N VAL A 421 8.23 -11.70 9.66
CA VAL A 421 8.35 -10.61 10.65
C VAL A 421 7.19 -9.61 10.61
N THR A 422 6.09 -9.94 9.91
CA THR A 422 4.95 -9.02 9.69
C THR A 422 3.65 -9.53 10.30
N ARG A 423 3.76 -10.36 11.34
CA ARG A 423 2.58 -10.83 12.08
C ARG A 423 1.90 -9.66 12.82
N PRO A 424 0.58 -9.72 13.05
CA PRO A 424 -0.35 -10.78 12.64
C PRO A 424 -0.85 -10.60 11.20
N TYR A 425 -1.49 -11.63 10.64
CA TYR A 425 -1.77 -11.77 9.22
C TYR A 425 -3.21 -11.42 8.82
N MET A 426 -3.40 -11.30 7.50
CA MET A 426 -4.62 -10.83 6.82
C MET A 426 -4.85 -9.32 6.99
N HIS A 427 -5.86 -8.79 6.30
CA HIS A 427 -6.12 -7.35 6.25
C HIS A 427 -6.49 -6.73 7.60
N ASP A 428 -7.03 -7.52 8.53
CA ASP A 428 -7.52 -7.10 9.84
C ASP A 428 -6.78 -7.75 11.02
N GLY A 429 -5.66 -8.43 10.73
CA GLY A 429 -4.84 -9.11 11.75
C GLY A 429 -5.55 -10.26 12.45
N SER A 430 -6.58 -10.85 11.84
CA SER A 430 -7.42 -11.87 12.47
C SER A 430 -6.82 -13.29 12.47
N VAL A 431 -5.59 -13.46 11.99
CA VAL A 431 -4.86 -14.74 11.95
C VAL A 431 -3.46 -14.50 12.53
N ASP A 432 -3.08 -15.20 13.61
CA ASP A 432 -1.89 -14.82 14.41
C ASP A 432 -0.59 -15.46 13.92
N THR A 433 -0.63 -16.73 13.52
CA THR A 433 0.57 -17.51 13.17
C THR A 433 0.57 -17.97 11.71
N LEU A 434 1.74 -18.33 11.17
CA LEU A 434 1.84 -18.88 9.82
C LEU A 434 1.14 -20.24 9.73
N GLU A 435 1.17 -21.00 10.82
CA GLU A 435 0.45 -22.26 10.97
C GLU A 435 -1.06 -22.04 10.81
N ASP A 436 -1.63 -21.02 11.46
CA ASP A 436 -3.04 -20.66 11.30
C ASP A 436 -3.36 -20.18 9.88
N VAL A 437 -2.42 -19.50 9.21
CA VAL A 437 -2.55 -19.12 7.79
C VAL A 437 -2.64 -20.38 6.92
N LEU A 438 -1.78 -21.38 7.17
CA LEU A 438 -1.81 -22.64 6.43
C LEU A 438 -3.09 -23.43 6.72
N ASP A 439 -3.59 -23.44 7.96
CA ASP A 439 -4.87 -24.06 8.29
C ASP A 439 -6.03 -23.40 7.55
N HIS A 440 -6.02 -22.06 7.44
CA HIS A 440 -7.01 -21.33 6.66
C HIS A 440 -7.02 -21.75 5.18
N TYR A 441 -5.85 -21.84 4.55
CA TYR A 441 -5.74 -22.21 3.15
C TYR A 441 -6.00 -23.71 2.90
N ALA A 442 -5.54 -24.59 3.80
CA ALA A 442 -5.80 -26.03 3.75
C ALA A 442 -7.32 -26.33 3.86
N ALA A 443 -8.03 -25.58 4.71
CA ALA A 443 -9.49 -25.66 4.84
C ALA A 443 -10.26 -25.03 3.65
N GLY A 444 -9.57 -24.37 2.71
CA GLY A 444 -10.19 -23.68 1.58
C GLY A 444 -11.02 -22.46 1.99
N GLY A 445 -10.74 -21.87 3.15
CA GLY A 445 -11.50 -20.78 3.76
C GLY A 445 -11.70 -20.98 5.26
N ARG A 446 -11.84 -19.88 6.02
CA ARG A 446 -11.97 -19.91 7.48
C ARG A 446 -13.43 -20.14 7.89
N THR A 447 -13.64 -20.97 8.91
CA THR A 447 -14.93 -21.11 9.59
C THR A 447 -14.88 -20.37 10.93
N ILE A 448 -15.89 -19.55 11.20
CA ILE A 448 -16.07 -18.83 12.46
C ILE A 448 -17.39 -19.30 13.06
N ASP A 449 -17.35 -20.03 14.17
CA ASP A 449 -18.52 -20.75 14.69
C ASP A 449 -19.47 -19.89 15.52
N SER A 450 -18.98 -18.78 16.07
CA SER A 450 -19.74 -17.95 17.01
C SER A 450 -19.39 -16.46 16.92
N GLY A 451 -20.17 -15.64 17.62
CA GLY A 451 -19.96 -14.20 17.69
C GLY A 451 -20.47 -13.43 16.46
N PRO A 452 -20.18 -12.11 16.39
CA PRO A 452 -20.75 -11.22 15.38
C PRO A 452 -20.25 -11.49 13.95
N TYR A 453 -19.15 -12.22 13.80
CA TYR A 453 -18.55 -12.57 12.51
C TYR A 453 -18.74 -14.04 12.13
N ARG A 454 -19.67 -14.74 12.80
CA ARG A 454 -20.02 -16.13 12.50
C ARG A 454 -20.31 -16.33 11.01
N GLY A 455 -19.70 -17.33 10.42
CA GLY A 455 -19.82 -17.62 8.99
C GLY A 455 -18.85 -18.68 8.49
N VAL A 456 -19.15 -19.25 7.32
CA VAL A 456 -18.35 -20.29 6.67
C VAL A 456 -17.70 -19.71 5.41
N GLY A 457 -16.46 -19.24 5.53
CA GLY A 457 -15.75 -18.52 4.49
C GLY A 457 -15.47 -19.36 3.23
N ARG A 458 -15.32 -20.68 3.36
CA ARG A 458 -15.17 -21.59 2.22
C ARG A 458 -16.39 -21.63 1.28
N GLU A 459 -17.56 -21.22 1.78
CA GLU A 459 -18.82 -21.12 1.03
C GLU A 459 -19.07 -19.69 0.49
N HIS A 460 -18.13 -18.76 0.65
CA HIS A 460 -18.30 -17.40 0.17
C HIS A 460 -18.45 -17.37 -1.37
N PRO A 461 -19.49 -16.71 -1.93
CA PRO A 461 -19.80 -16.80 -3.37
C PRO A 461 -18.73 -16.21 -4.27
N ASN A 462 -17.98 -15.21 -3.78
CA ASN A 462 -16.87 -14.60 -4.54
C ASN A 462 -15.49 -15.22 -4.22
N LYS A 463 -15.42 -16.29 -3.43
CA LYS A 463 -14.13 -16.91 -3.08
C LYS A 463 -13.42 -17.35 -4.36
N SER A 464 -12.12 -17.10 -4.45
CA SER A 464 -11.31 -17.57 -5.56
C SER A 464 -11.29 -19.10 -5.62
N ASP A 465 -11.50 -19.67 -6.81
CA ASP A 465 -11.38 -21.11 -7.07
C ASP A 465 -9.95 -21.64 -6.84
N LEU A 466 -8.96 -20.74 -6.82
CA LEU A 466 -7.58 -21.08 -6.47
C LEU A 466 -7.45 -21.49 -4.99
N VAL A 467 -8.39 -21.08 -4.13
CA VAL A 467 -8.44 -21.42 -2.70
C VAL A 467 -9.38 -22.61 -2.51
N SER A 468 -9.03 -23.75 -3.11
CA SER A 468 -9.84 -24.98 -3.09
C SER A 468 -9.65 -25.84 -1.84
N GLY A 469 -8.69 -25.51 -0.98
CA GLY A 469 -8.24 -26.40 0.10
C GLY A 469 -7.21 -27.42 -0.36
N PHE A 470 -6.49 -28.00 0.59
CA PHE A 470 -5.52 -29.07 0.37
C PHE A 470 -5.24 -29.82 1.67
N GLU A 471 -4.85 -31.08 1.55
CA GLU A 471 -4.25 -31.86 2.63
C GLU A 471 -2.75 -31.58 2.69
N ALA A 472 -2.20 -31.45 3.89
CA ALA A 472 -0.77 -31.24 4.12
C ALA A 472 -0.30 -32.01 5.36
N THR A 473 0.76 -32.80 5.20
CA THR A 473 1.40 -33.47 6.34
C THR A 473 2.10 -32.45 7.26
N LEU A 474 2.48 -32.87 8.47
CA LEU A 474 3.27 -32.02 9.37
C LEU A 474 4.62 -31.62 8.77
N GLU A 475 5.26 -32.53 8.02
CA GLU A 475 6.52 -32.25 7.33
C GLU A 475 6.33 -31.24 6.19
N GLU A 476 5.29 -31.39 5.37
CA GLU A 476 5.00 -30.45 4.28
C GLU A 476 4.68 -29.04 4.79
N ARG A 477 3.98 -28.95 5.92
CA ARG A 477 3.72 -27.67 6.60
C ARG A 477 5.02 -27.03 7.09
N ALA A 478 5.89 -27.81 7.73
CA ALA A 478 7.19 -27.33 8.20
C ALA A 478 8.07 -26.87 7.03
N ASP A 479 8.14 -27.65 5.95
CA ASP A 479 8.89 -27.31 4.74
C ASP A 479 8.41 -26.01 4.11
N LEU A 480 7.09 -25.83 3.97
CA LEU A 480 6.53 -24.59 3.44
C LEU A 480 6.81 -23.38 4.33
N ILE A 481 6.70 -23.52 5.65
CA ILE A 481 7.04 -22.44 6.58
C ILE A 481 8.53 -22.08 6.45
N GLU A 482 9.40 -23.08 6.31
CA GLU A 482 10.83 -22.85 6.11
C GLU A 482 11.13 -22.13 4.80
N PHE A 483 10.38 -22.43 3.73
CA PHE A 483 10.43 -21.63 2.51
C PHE A 483 10.00 -20.16 2.73
N LEU A 484 8.90 -19.93 3.44
CA LEU A 484 8.43 -18.56 3.73
C LEU A 484 9.42 -17.78 4.62
N ARG A 485 10.16 -18.46 5.51
CA ARG A 485 11.27 -17.86 6.26
C ARG A 485 12.43 -17.47 5.37
N ALA A 486 12.76 -18.29 4.36
CA ALA A 486 13.78 -17.98 3.37
C ALA A 486 13.47 -16.74 2.49
N LEU A 487 12.25 -16.19 2.57
CA LEU A 487 11.86 -14.92 1.95
C LEU A 487 12.14 -13.69 2.83
N THR A 488 12.77 -13.87 4.00
CA THR A 488 13.09 -12.78 4.93
C THR A 488 14.51 -12.27 4.70
N ASP A 489 14.63 -10.98 4.47
CA ASP A 489 15.86 -10.27 4.13
C ASP A 489 16.39 -9.54 5.37
N SER A 490 17.34 -10.17 6.07
CA SER A 490 17.94 -9.59 7.27
C SER A 490 18.71 -8.29 6.99
N THR A 491 19.22 -8.11 5.77
CA THR A 491 19.93 -6.89 5.37
C THR A 491 18.95 -5.73 5.33
N PHE A 492 17.80 -5.90 4.67
CA PHE A 492 16.72 -4.90 4.62
C PHE A 492 16.21 -4.48 6.01
N LEU A 493 16.01 -5.46 6.91
CA LEU A 493 15.51 -5.21 8.28
C LEU A 493 16.48 -4.41 9.16
N ASN A 494 17.77 -4.38 8.81
CA ASN A 494 18.82 -3.76 9.62
C ASN A 494 19.63 -2.70 8.86
N ASP A 495 19.24 -2.35 7.63
CA ASP A 495 19.98 -1.41 6.78
C ASP A 495 20.06 -0.02 7.43
N PRO A 496 21.27 0.47 7.80
CA PRO A 496 21.44 1.79 8.39
C PRO A 496 20.97 2.93 7.47
N SER A 497 21.03 2.74 6.15
CA SER A 497 20.57 3.72 5.16
C SER A 497 19.05 3.91 5.16
N LEU A 498 18.30 2.93 5.70
CA LEU A 498 16.85 2.98 5.84
C LEU A 498 16.41 3.34 7.27
N SER A 499 17.32 3.24 8.24
CA SER A 499 17.05 3.47 9.67
C SER A 499 16.69 4.90 10.05
N ASP A 500 16.24 5.11 11.29
CA ASP A 500 15.85 6.42 11.81
C ASP A 500 17.03 7.42 11.83
N PRO A 501 17.00 8.49 11.02
CA PRO A 501 18.07 9.50 10.97
C PRO A 501 18.16 10.39 12.21
N TRP A 502 17.11 10.41 13.04
CA TRP A 502 17.04 11.27 14.22
C TRP A 502 17.71 10.65 15.44
N LEU A 503 17.93 9.33 15.42
CA LEU A 503 18.75 8.65 16.40
C LEU A 503 20.21 9.01 16.14
N ARG A 504 20.85 9.68 17.10
CA ARG A 504 22.29 9.95 17.02
C ARG A 504 23.01 8.60 16.99
N SER A 505 23.86 8.38 15.99
CA SER A 505 24.84 7.29 16.06
C SER A 505 25.65 7.46 17.34
N PRO A 506 25.81 6.42 18.19
CA PRO A 506 26.74 6.49 19.30
C PRO A 506 28.14 6.74 18.70
N GLY A 507 28.74 7.91 18.91
CA GLY A 507 30.15 8.16 18.56
C GLY A 507 30.50 9.33 17.63
N ARG A 508 29.66 10.37 17.48
CA ARG A 508 30.16 11.68 16.99
C ARG A 508 29.78 12.78 17.99
N GLU A 509 30.67 13.01 18.94
CA GLU A 509 30.77 14.27 19.71
C GLU A 509 31.49 15.35 18.90
#